data_AF-A0A502DN52-F1
#
_entry.id   AF-A0A502DN52-F1
#
_cell.length_a   1.000
_cell.length_b   1.000
_cell.length_c   1.000
_cell.angle_alpha   90.00
_cell.angle_beta   90.00
_cell.angle_gamma   90.00
#
_symmetry.space_group_name_H-M   'P 1'
#
loop_
_entity.id
_entity.type
_entity.pdbx_description
1 polymer ?
#
loop_
_entity_poly.entity_id
_entity_poly.type
_entity_poly.pdbx_seq_one_letter_code
_entity_poly.pdbx_strand_id
1 'polypeptide(L)' 'MKSLLVMLAASATLAGCVVPPPYDNRPPPPGPGMRGDRDRDGVPNRYDRDRDGDGVPNRYDSRPGDPRRN' A
#
# COMPACT_ATOMS: atom_id res chain seq x y z
N MET A 1 -10.39 35.59 39.39
CA MET A 1 -9.10 35.01 38.94
C MET A 1 -9.16 33.47 38.79
N LYS A 2 -10.29 32.90 38.35
CA LYS A 2 -10.49 31.43 38.25
C LYS A 2 -11.13 31.01 36.92
N SER A 3 -11.76 31.96 36.23
CA SER A 3 -12.40 31.78 34.91
C SER A 3 -11.40 31.70 33.75
N LEU A 4 -10.15 32.10 33.94
CA LEU A 4 -9.11 32.04 32.91
C LEU A 4 -8.66 30.59 32.61
N LEU A 5 -8.78 29.70 33.60
CA LEU A 5 -8.31 28.32 33.51
C LEU A 5 -9.28 27.43 32.69
N VAL A 6 -10.56 27.82 32.60
CA VAL A 6 -11.58 27.08 31.83
C VAL A 6 -11.39 27.22 30.32
N MET A 7 -10.81 28.33 29.85
CA MET A 7 -10.54 28.54 28.42
C MET A 7 -9.34 27.73 27.90
N LEU A 8 -8.44 27.26 28.77
CA LEU A 8 -7.27 26.47 28.38
C LEU A 8 -7.60 24.98 28.15
N ALA A 9 -8.73 24.50 28.68
CA ALA A 9 -9.13 23.10 28.56
C ALA A 9 -9.91 22.79 27.26
N ALA A 10 -10.33 23.82 26.50
CA ALA A 10 -11.18 23.66 25.33
C ALA A 10 -10.40 23.43 24.01
N SER A 11 -9.07 23.55 24.00
CA SER A 11 -8.27 23.57 22.77
C SER A 11 -7.61 22.23 22.41
N ALA A 12 -7.76 21.18 23.23
CA ALA A 12 -7.03 19.92 23.03
C ALA A 12 -7.76 18.84 22.18
N THR A 13 -9.00 19.07 21.73
CA THR A 13 -9.81 18.03 21.06
C THR A 13 -9.78 18.06 19.53
N LEU A 14 -9.07 19.02 18.91
CA LEU A 14 -9.02 19.17 17.45
C LEU A 14 -7.84 18.46 16.78
N ALA A 15 -7.10 17.62 17.51
CA ALA A 15 -6.16 16.67 16.90
C ALA A 15 -6.94 15.43 16.42
N GLY A 16 -7.84 15.62 15.46
CA GLY A 16 -8.48 14.52 14.78
C GLY A 16 -7.41 13.71 14.06
N CYS A 17 -7.29 12.42 14.40
CA CYS A 17 -6.43 11.50 13.68
C CYS A 17 -6.89 11.50 12.22
N VAL A 18 -6.12 12.12 11.31
CA VAL A 18 -6.33 11.95 9.88
C VAL A 18 -5.96 10.51 9.60
N VAL A 19 -6.95 9.63 9.62
CA VAL A 19 -6.82 8.29 9.05
C VAL A 19 -6.79 8.56 7.55
N PRO A 20 -5.63 8.42 6.86
CA PRO A 20 -5.65 8.45 5.40
C PRO A 20 -6.70 7.44 4.95
N PRO A 21 -7.46 7.72 3.88
CA PRO A 21 -8.38 6.72 3.34
C PRO A 21 -7.60 5.41 3.26
N PRO A 22 -8.18 4.28 3.70
CA PRO A 22 -7.48 3.01 3.60
C PRO A 22 -6.98 2.95 2.16
N TYR A 23 -5.66 2.92 1.99
CA TYR A 23 -5.10 2.58 0.70
C TYR A 23 -5.72 1.21 0.45
N ASP A 24 -6.68 1.18 -0.47
CA ASP A 24 -7.34 -0.04 -0.81
C ASP A 24 -6.21 -0.84 -1.45
N ASN A 25 -5.56 -1.71 -0.68
CA ASN A 25 -4.54 -2.65 -1.15
C ASN A 25 -5.17 -3.66 -2.12
N ARG A 26 -6.39 -3.39 -2.58
CA ARG A 26 -7.03 -4.10 -3.67
C ARG A 26 -6.21 -3.79 -4.91
N PRO A 27 -5.65 -4.82 -5.56
CA PRO A 27 -4.98 -4.64 -6.82
C PRO A 27 -5.89 -3.85 -7.77
N PRO A 28 -5.36 -2.88 -8.53
CA PRO A 28 -6.16 -2.05 -9.39
C PRO A 28 -7.01 -2.93 -10.31
N PRO A 29 -8.28 -2.55 -10.57
CA PRO A 29 -9.15 -3.33 -11.43
C PRO A 29 -8.46 -3.56 -12.79
N PRO A 30 -8.66 -4.73 -13.43
CA PRO A 30 -8.10 -5.11 -14.71
C PRO A 30 -8.02 -3.98 -15.74
N GLY A 31 -6.93 -3.22 -15.70
CA GLY A 31 -6.69 -2.16 -16.66
C GLY A 31 -6.27 -2.78 -18.00
N PRO A 32 -6.35 -2.03 -19.11
CA PRO A 32 -5.78 -2.44 -20.40
C PRO A 32 -4.28 -2.85 -20.33
N GLY A 33 -3.59 -2.55 -19.22
CA GLY A 33 -2.22 -2.93 -18.89
C GLY A 33 -2.03 -4.32 -18.23
N MET A 34 -3.08 -5.08 -17.94
CA MET A 34 -2.95 -6.46 -17.40
C MET A 34 -2.17 -7.42 -18.32
N ARG A 35 -2.05 -7.08 -19.61
CA ARG A 35 -1.16 -7.80 -20.52
C ARG A 35 0.30 -7.53 -20.12
N GLY A 36 0.82 -8.39 -19.27
CA GLY A 36 2.18 -8.28 -18.74
C GLY A 36 2.27 -7.65 -17.37
N ASP A 37 1.24 -7.81 -16.53
CA ASP A 37 1.27 -7.62 -15.08
C ASP A 37 0.72 -8.94 -14.50
N ARG A 38 1.61 -9.77 -13.95
CA ARG A 38 1.34 -11.19 -13.67
C ARG A 38 0.71 -11.39 -12.30
N ASP A 39 1.21 -10.69 -11.29
CA ASP A 39 0.71 -10.72 -9.91
C ASP A 39 -0.40 -9.69 -9.66
N ARG A 40 -0.60 -8.76 -10.60
CA ARG A 40 -1.67 -7.75 -10.64
C ARG A 40 -1.49 -6.66 -9.59
N ASP A 41 -0.27 -6.40 -9.16
CA ASP A 41 0.01 -5.34 -8.18
C ASP A 41 -0.11 -3.92 -8.78
N GLY A 42 -0.29 -3.82 -10.11
CA GLY A 42 -0.39 -2.57 -10.85
C GLY A 42 0.94 -2.11 -11.47
N VAL A 43 2.02 -2.87 -11.28
CA VAL A 43 3.33 -2.65 -11.85
C VAL A 43 3.51 -3.58 -13.06
N PRO A 44 3.76 -3.05 -14.27
CA PRO A 44 4.06 -3.92 -15.39
C PRO A 44 5.30 -4.78 -15.11
N ASN A 45 5.25 -6.06 -15.47
CA ASN A 45 6.32 -7.06 -15.34
C ASN A 45 7.71 -6.53 -15.72
N ARG A 46 7.80 -5.67 -16.74
CA ARG A 46 9.07 -5.07 -17.20
C ARG A 46 9.74 -4.13 -16.19
N TYR A 47 8.98 -3.60 -15.23
CA TYR A 47 9.42 -2.71 -14.16
C TYR A 47 9.29 -3.34 -12.77
N ASP A 48 8.50 -4.40 -12.66
CA ASP A 48 8.29 -5.11 -11.42
C ASP A 48 9.55 -5.88 -10.97
N ARG A 49 9.85 -5.77 -9.68
CA ARG A 49 10.98 -6.43 -9.01
C ARG A 49 10.60 -7.77 -8.40
N ASP A 50 9.32 -8.11 -8.31
CA ASP A 50 8.78 -9.35 -7.75
C ASP A 50 7.56 -9.77 -8.58
N ARG A 51 7.84 -10.27 -9.80
CA ARG A 51 6.85 -10.32 -10.89
C ARG A 51 5.70 -11.29 -10.65
N ASP A 52 5.91 -12.28 -9.80
CA ASP A 52 4.91 -13.25 -9.41
C ASP A 52 4.36 -13.02 -8.00
N GLY A 53 4.82 -11.96 -7.32
CA GLY A 53 4.32 -11.54 -6.01
C GLY A 53 4.59 -12.59 -4.93
N ASP A 54 5.68 -13.34 -5.06
CA ASP A 54 6.00 -14.45 -4.17
C ASP A 54 6.86 -14.00 -2.97
N GLY A 55 7.34 -12.75 -2.99
CA GLY A 55 8.10 -12.09 -1.94
C GLY A 55 9.62 -12.18 -2.08
N VAL A 56 10.15 -12.75 -3.17
CA VAL A 56 11.59 -12.80 -3.46
C VAL A 56 11.86 -11.95 -4.68
N PRO A 57 12.81 -11.00 -4.59
CA PRO A 57 13.15 -10.19 -5.74
C PRO A 57 13.58 -11.05 -6.94
N ASN A 58 13.12 -10.71 -8.14
CA ASN A 58 13.43 -11.38 -9.42
C ASN A 58 14.93 -11.68 -9.63
N ARG A 59 15.82 -10.88 -9.02
CA ARG A 59 17.29 -11.06 -9.09
C ARG A 59 17.83 -12.20 -8.23
N TYR A 60 17.04 -12.65 -7.25
CA TYR A 60 17.35 -13.72 -6.30
C TYR A 60 16.43 -14.92 -6.48
N ASP A 61 15.39 -14.79 -7.31
CA ASP A 61 14.48 -15.88 -7.59
C ASP A 61 15.02 -16.77 -8.72
N SER A 62 14.95 -18.07 -8.50
CA SER A 62 15.26 -19.09 -9.50
C SER A 62 14.13 -19.26 -10.52
N ARG A 63 12.92 -18.82 -10.18
CA ARG A 63 11.73 -18.90 -11.04
C ARG A 63 10.93 -17.59 -11.01
N PRO A 64 11.44 -16.46 -11.55
CA PRO A 64 10.89 -15.07 -11.44
C PRO A 64 9.50 -14.83 -12.08
N GLY A 65 8.58 -15.73 -11.90
CA GLY A 65 7.39 -15.88 -12.68
C GLY A 65 6.56 -17.12 -12.32
N ASP A 66 7.05 -17.98 -11.44
CA ASP A 66 6.28 -19.03 -10.81
C ASP A 66 6.15 -18.72 -9.31
N PRO A 67 4.96 -18.29 -8.84
CA PRO A 67 4.75 -17.96 -7.43
C PRO A 67 4.89 -19.18 -6.50
N ARG A 68 5.02 -20.39 -7.04
CA ARG A 68 5.23 -21.61 -6.26
C ARG A 68 6.72 -21.82 -6.00
N ARG A 69 7.08 -21.69 -4.74
CA ARG A 69 8.36 -22.17 -4.22
C ARG A 69 8.23 -23.62 -3.80
N ASN A 70 8.98 -24.48 -4.50
CA ASN A 70 9.07 -25.90 -4.20
C ASN A 70 10.10 -26.17 -3.10
#